data_AF-A0A6V7FLY8-F1
#
_entry.id   AF-A0A6V7FLY8-F1
#
_cell.length_a   1.000
_cell.length_b   1.000
_cell.length_c   1.000
_cell.angle_alpha   90.00
_cell.angle_beta   90.00
_cell.angle_gamma   90.00
#
_symmetry.space_group_name_H-M   'P 1'
#
loop_
_entity.id
_entity.type
_entity.pdbx_description
1 polymer ?
#
loop_
_entity_poly.entity_id
_entity_poly.type
_entity_poly.pdbx_seq_one_letter_code
_entity_poly.pdbx_strand_id
1 'polypeptide(L)' 'MSAIKQEAHTLIDTLPETAGWDDVVRVVDTASFEAAVLDGIAAADRGAFTAPAQVTALFAKWGVDVAA' A
#
# COMPACT_ATOMS: atom_id res chain seq x y z
N MET A 1 -22.78 -8.50 -3.43
CA MET A 1 -21.34 -8.83 -3.60
C MET A 1 -20.59 -8.03 -2.55
N SER A 2 -19.57 -8.57 -1.87
CA SER A 2 -18.75 -7.74 -0.96
C SER A 2 -17.82 -6.82 -1.77
N ALA A 3 -17.46 -5.66 -1.21
CA ALA A 3 -16.54 -4.72 -1.86
C ALA A 3 -15.22 -5.38 -2.26
N ILE A 4 -14.64 -6.19 -1.36
CA ILE A 4 -13.42 -6.97 -1.61
C ILE A 4 -13.57 -7.91 -2.81
N LYS A 5 -14.74 -8.55 -2.98
CA LYS A 5 -14.98 -9.44 -4.13
C LYS A 5 -15.09 -8.67 -5.44
N GLN A 6 -15.54 -7.43 -5.41
CA GLN A 6 -15.63 -6.57 -6.59
C GLN A 6 -14.22 -6.10 -7.00
N GLU A 7 -13.44 -5.62 -6.04
CA GLU A 7 -12.05 -5.19 -6.26
C GLU A 7 -11.17 -6.33 -6.76
N ALA A 8 -11.33 -7.54 -6.19
CA ALA A 8 -10.61 -8.71 -6.67
C ALA A 8 -10.95 -9.07 -8.13
N HIS A 9 -12.21 -8.96 -8.54
CA HIS A 9 -12.57 -9.17 -9.95
C HIS A 9 -11.96 -8.09 -10.85
N THR A 10 -12.04 -6.82 -10.46
CA THR A 10 -11.42 -5.74 -11.22
C THR A 10 -9.91 -5.92 -11.35
N LEU A 11 -9.23 -6.37 -10.30
CA LEU A 11 -7.81 -6.72 -10.36
C LEU A 11 -7.55 -7.83 -11.38
N ILE A 12 -8.33 -8.92 -11.32
CA ILE A 12 -8.20 -10.04 -12.26
C ILE A 12 -8.44 -9.57 -13.71
N ASP A 13 -9.47 -8.76 -13.95
CA ASP A 13 -9.85 -8.27 -15.28
C ASP A 13 -8.81 -7.30 -15.89
N THR A 14 -7.97 -6.68 -15.06
CA THR A 14 -6.95 -5.71 -15.51
C THR A 14 -5.58 -6.33 -15.73
N LEU A 15 -5.37 -7.56 -15.26
CA LEU A 15 -4.11 -8.28 -15.45
C LEU A 15 -4.03 -8.85 -16.87
N PRO A 16 -2.85 -8.84 -17.50
CA PRO A 16 -2.67 -9.52 -18.77
C PRO A 16 -2.81 -11.04 -18.59
N GLU A 17 -3.23 -11.75 -19.64
CA GLU A 17 -3.38 -13.21 -19.65
C GLU A 17 -2.08 -13.97 -19.31
N THR A 18 -0.93 -13.32 -19.44
CA THR A 18 0.39 -13.86 -19.09
C THR A 18 0.80 -13.60 -17.65
N ALA A 19 -0.01 -12.90 -16.86
CA ALA A 19 0.32 -12.52 -15.49
C ALA A 19 0.47 -13.75 -14.59
N GLY A 20 1.54 -13.74 -13.79
CA GLY A 20 1.76 -14.75 -12.75
C GLY A 20 1.29 -14.29 -11.38
N TRP A 21 1.39 -15.18 -10.39
CA TRP A 21 1.13 -14.82 -8.99
C TRP A 21 2.02 -13.68 -8.48
N ASP A 22 3.27 -13.61 -8.95
CA ASP A 22 4.20 -12.53 -8.58
C ASP A 22 3.71 -11.15 -9.04
N ASP A 23 3.04 -11.06 -10.20
CA ASP A 23 2.43 -9.82 -10.68
C ASP A 23 1.26 -9.38 -9.81
N VAL A 24 0.43 -10.34 -9.38
CA VAL A 24 -0.68 -10.09 -8.47
C VAL A 24 -0.15 -9.53 -7.15
N VAL A 25 0.85 -10.18 -6.56
CA VAL A 25 1.49 -9.74 -5.30
C VAL A 25 2.04 -8.32 -5.47
N ARG A 26 2.78 -8.05 -6.54
CA ARG A 26 3.35 -6.72 -6.81
C ARG A 26 2.26 -5.64 -6.93
N VAL A 27 1.14 -5.92 -7.60
CA VAL A 27 0.05 -4.93 -7.74
C VAL A 27 -0.62 -4.68 -6.39
N VAL A 28 -0.84 -5.72 -5.59
CA VAL A 28 -1.43 -5.60 -4.24
C VAL A 28 -0.50 -4.83 -3.30
N ASP A 29 0.81 -5.09 -3.35
CA ASP A 29 1.82 -4.36 -2.56
C ASP A 29 1.84 -2.88 -2.93
N THR A 30 1.76 -2.56 -4.23
CA THR A 30 1.70 -1.18 -4.73
C THR A 30 0.43 -0.48 -4.24
N ALA A 31 -0.73 -1.12 -4.35
CA ALA A 31 -1.99 -0.55 -3.85
C ALA A 31 -1.95 -0.33 -2.32
N SER A 32 -1.35 -1.27 -1.59
CA SER A 32 -1.17 -1.17 -0.14
C SER A 32 -0.26 0.00 0.25
N PHE A 33 0.78 0.28 -0.57
CA PHE A 33 1.64 1.44 -0.40
C PHE A 33 0.86 2.74 -0.52
N GLU A 34 0.16 2.88 -1.64
CA GLU A 34 -0.58 4.09 -1.98
C GLU A 34 -1.64 4.39 -0.91
N ALA A 35 -2.34 3.37 -0.43
CA ALA A 35 -3.29 3.50 0.68
C ALA A 35 -2.60 4.03 1.95
N ALA A 36 -1.45 3.46 2.34
CA ALA A 36 -0.71 3.92 3.50
C ALA A 36 -0.20 5.37 3.36
N VAL A 37 0.20 5.77 2.15
CA VAL A 37 0.60 7.15 1.84
C VAL A 37 -0.58 8.10 1.96
N LEU A 38 -1.73 7.76 1.38
CA LEU A 38 -2.95 8.56 1.46
C LEU A 38 -3.43 8.74 2.91
N ASP A 39 -3.38 7.68 3.70
CA ASP A 39 -3.68 7.73 5.14
C ASP A 39 -2.72 8.66 5.88
N GLY A 40 -1.42 8.62 5.53
CA GLY A 40 -0.40 9.52 6.06
C GLY A 40 -0.66 10.99 5.71
N ILE A 41 -1.03 11.28 4.45
CA ILE A 41 -1.41 12.63 4.01
C ILE A 41 -2.64 13.11 4.79
N ALA A 42 -3.69 12.30 4.87
CA ALA A 42 -4.91 12.65 5.59
C ALA A 42 -4.66 12.86 7.10
N ALA A 43 -3.70 12.15 7.70
CA ALA A 43 -3.27 12.37 9.07
C ALA A 43 -2.52 13.70 9.22
N ALA A 44 -1.61 14.01 8.29
CA ALA A 44 -0.87 15.28 8.27
C ALA A 44 -1.80 16.49 8.11
N ASP A 45 -2.80 16.41 7.22
CA ASP A 45 -3.81 17.45 7.02
C ASP A 45 -4.61 17.77 8.29
N ARG A 46 -4.80 16.77 9.16
CA ARG A 46 -5.46 16.93 10.47
C ARG A 46 -4.50 17.41 11.58
N GLY A 47 -3.25 17.71 11.25
CA GLY A 47 -2.21 18.10 12.21
C GLY A 47 -1.73 16.95 13.10
N ALA A 48 -2.04 15.69 12.76
CA ALA A 48 -1.55 14.53 13.47
C ALA A 48 -0.14 14.20 12.99
N PHE A 49 0.85 14.83 13.59
CA PHE A 49 2.25 14.51 13.32
C PHE A 49 2.65 13.21 14.03
N THR A 50 2.99 12.21 13.23
CA THR A 50 3.59 10.96 13.67
C THR A 50 4.95 11.24 14.29
N ALA A 51 5.24 10.64 15.46
CA ALA A 51 6.54 10.80 16.08
C ALA A 51 7.64 10.20 15.16
N PRO A 52 8.87 10.73 15.13
CA PRO A 52 9.94 10.22 14.26
C PRO A 52 10.17 8.69 14.35
N ALA A 53 10.01 8.12 15.55
CA ALA A 53 10.10 6.67 15.77
C ALA A 53 9.00 5.88 15.04
N GLN A 54 7.78 6.42 14.97
CA GLN A 54 6.66 5.80 14.27
C GLN A 54 6.85 5.88 12.74
N VAL A 55 7.44 6.96 12.24
CA VAL A 55 7.83 7.08 10.81
C VAL A 55 8.88 6.03 10.46
N THR A 56 9.93 5.91 11.27
CA THR A 56 11.00 4.92 11.08
C THR A 56 10.44 3.49 11.09
N ALA A 57 9.53 3.17 12.02
CA ALA A 57 8.89 1.87 12.10
C ALA A 57 7.97 1.56 10.91
N LEU A 58 7.36 2.58 10.29
CA LEU A 58 6.54 2.40 9.09
C LEU A 58 7.39 1.99 7.89
N PHE A 59 8.48 2.72 7.63
CA PHE A 59 9.40 2.44 6.51
C PHE A 59 10.21 1.15 6.70
N ALA A 60 10.51 0.77 7.94
CA ALA A 60 11.15 -0.51 8.24
C ALA A 60 10.33 -1.73 7.78
N LYS A 61 8.98 -1.63 7.74
CA LYS A 61 8.13 -2.70 7.19
C LYS A 61 8.36 -2.96 5.70
N TRP A 62 8.99 -2.00 5.01
CA TRP A 62 9.25 -2.00 3.58
C TRP A 62 10.74 -2.21 3.28
N GLY A 63 11.55 -2.51 4.30
CA GLY A 63 13.00 -2.69 4.17
C GLY A 63 13.78 -1.40 3.91
N VAL A 64 13.15 -0.23 4.08
CA VAL A 64 13.80 1.07 3.90
C VAL A 64 14.43 1.52 5.22
N ASP A 65 15.74 1.75 5.20
CA ASP A 65 16.43 2.40 6.32
C ASP A 65 16.33 3.92 6.17
N VAL A 66 15.69 4.56 7.15
CA VAL A 66 15.46 6.01 7.18
C VAL A 66 16.62 6.75 7.85
N ALA A 67 17.53 6.04 8.51
CA ALA A 67 18.68 6.60 9.22
C ALA A 67 20.00 6.53 8.43
N ALA A 68 19.98 5.95 7.23
CA ALA A 68 21.15 5.76 6.35
C ALA A 68 21.45 6.98 5.46
#